data_AF-A0A3G3LPF8-F1
#
_entry.id   AF-A0A3G3LPF8-F1
#
_cell.length_a   1.000
_cell.length_b   1.000
_cell.length_c   1.000
_cell.angle_alpha   90.00
_cell.angle_beta   90.00
_cell.angle_gamma   90.00
#
_symmetry.space_group_name_H-M   'P 1'
#
loop_
_entity.id
_entity.type
_entity.pdbx_description
1 polymer ?
#
loop_
_entity_poly.entity_id
_entity_poly.type
_entity_poly.pdbx_seq_one_letter_code
_entity_poly.pdbx_strand_id
1 'polypeptide(L)'
;ISFFALCAEEMVGLYEPNKNVSSDDEPFVLPYLPHKVKFTRLQLPDHVMDQENEFRNRLKKIKESELNSYGVLVNSFYELEPDYAEFYRKELGRRAWHIGPASLCNRSIEDKAWRGKQASLDRHEWLNWLNLKKPNSVVYISFGSMANVIAPQLHEIALALEAAGEDFIWVVRTCD
;
A
#
# COMPACT_ATOMS: atom_id res chain seq x y z
N ILE A 1 -2.28 6.51 0.43
CA ILE A 1 -3.62 5.88 0.35
C ILE A 1 -4.23 6.32 -0.98
N SER A 2 -4.70 5.36 -1.77
CA SER A 2 -5.32 5.54 -3.09
C SER A 2 -6.85 5.71 -2.97
N PHE A 3 -7.52 6.14 -4.03
CA PHE A 3 -9.00 6.20 -4.05
C PHE A 3 -9.62 4.82 -3.91
N PHE A 4 -9.07 3.80 -4.58
CA PHE A 4 -9.52 2.42 -4.44
C PHE A 4 -9.53 1.98 -2.98
N ALA A 5 -8.43 2.20 -2.26
CA ALA A 5 -8.33 1.82 -0.84
C ALA A 5 -9.35 2.55 0.02
N LEU A 6 -9.55 3.86 -0.20
CA LEU A 6 -10.55 4.66 0.52
C LEU A 6 -11.98 4.13 0.28
N CYS A 7 -12.31 3.83 -0.97
CA CYS A 7 -13.62 3.32 -1.34
C CYS A 7 -13.86 1.90 -0.80
N ALA A 8 -12.87 1.02 -0.93
CA ALA A 8 -12.96 -0.36 -0.44
C ALA A 8 -13.16 -0.41 1.08
N GLU A 9 -12.36 0.38 1.82
CA GLU A 9 -12.50 0.49 3.28
C GLU A 9 -13.88 1.00 3.69
N GLU A 10 -14.41 2.01 2.97
CA GLU A 10 -15.75 2.53 3.21
C GLU A 10 -16.84 1.47 2.95
N MET A 11 -16.74 0.72 1.85
CA MET A 11 -17.72 -0.33 1.53
C MET A 11 -17.69 -1.47 2.57
N VAL A 12 -16.50 -1.85 3.04
CA VAL A 12 -16.36 -2.82 4.13
C VAL A 12 -17.03 -2.30 5.40
N GLY A 13 -16.79 -1.04 5.76
CA GLY A 13 -17.36 -0.42 6.97
C GLY A 13 -18.88 -0.23 6.92
N LEU A 14 -19.44 0.17 5.77
CA LEU A 14 -20.87 0.47 5.64
C LEU A 14 -21.74 -0.79 5.50
N TYR A 15 -21.26 -1.80 4.78
CA TYR A 15 -22.07 -2.96 4.40
C TYR A 15 -21.66 -4.26 5.10
N GLU A 16 -20.49 -4.28 5.75
CA GLU A 16 -19.96 -5.42 6.51
C GLU A 16 -20.12 -6.79 5.81
N PRO A 17 -19.77 -6.92 4.50
CA PRO A 17 -20.00 -8.15 3.73
C PRO A 17 -19.23 -9.36 4.30
N ASN A 18 -18.16 -9.10 5.06
CA ASN A 18 -17.38 -10.09 5.79
C ASN A 18 -18.18 -10.81 6.89
N LYS A 19 -19.30 -10.25 7.38
CA LYS A 19 -20.16 -10.93 8.37
C LYS A 19 -21.02 -12.04 7.76
N ASN A 20 -21.18 -12.05 6.43
CA ASN A 20 -22.06 -12.99 5.73
C ASN A 20 -21.36 -14.27 5.27
N VAL A 21 -20.06 -14.44 5.53
CA VAL A 21 -19.30 -15.66 5.22
C VAL A 21 -19.16 -16.58 6.43
N SER A 22 -18.96 -17.86 6.18
CA SER A 22 -18.90 -18.93 7.18
C SER A 22 -17.49 -19.26 7.65
N SER A 23 -16.45 -18.91 6.89
CA SER A 23 -15.05 -19.14 7.22
C SER A 23 -14.15 -17.94 6.87
N ASP A 24 -12.91 -17.96 7.36
CA ASP A 24 -11.99 -16.83 7.15
C ASP A 24 -11.42 -16.76 5.73
N ASP A 25 -11.37 -17.89 5.03
CA ASP A 25 -10.91 -18.02 3.65
C ASP A 25 -12.05 -17.90 2.61
N GLU A 26 -13.31 -17.90 3.06
CA GLU A 26 -14.44 -17.77 2.15
C GLU A 26 -14.48 -16.36 1.53
N PRO A 27 -14.44 -16.26 0.19
CA PRO A 27 -14.39 -14.96 -0.48
C PRO A 27 -15.77 -14.29 -0.53
N PHE A 28 -15.84 -13.03 -0.14
CA PHE A 28 -16.99 -12.16 -0.34
C PHE A 28 -16.69 -11.04 -1.34
N VAL A 29 -17.72 -10.53 -2.00
CA VAL A 29 -17.62 -9.42 -2.96
C VAL A 29 -17.89 -8.11 -2.24
N LEU A 30 -17.07 -7.08 -2.47
CA LEU A 30 -17.39 -5.74 -1.99
C LEU A 30 -18.52 -5.14 -2.83
N PRO A 31 -19.62 -4.72 -2.20
CA PRO A 31 -20.78 -4.22 -2.93
C PRO A 31 -20.51 -2.82 -3.50
N TYR A 32 -21.24 -2.46 -4.55
CA TYR A 32 -21.28 -1.12 -5.19
C TYR A 32 -19.98 -0.59 -5.79
N LEU A 33 -18.84 -1.25 -5.58
CA LEU A 33 -17.60 -0.82 -6.24
C LEU A 33 -17.72 -0.89 -7.77
N PRO A 34 -17.04 0.00 -8.50
CA PRO A 34 -17.03 -0.02 -9.98
C PRO A 34 -16.55 -1.35 -10.58
N HIS A 35 -15.72 -2.09 -9.84
CA HIS A 35 -15.22 -3.39 -10.24
C HIS A 35 -15.58 -4.46 -9.21
N LYS A 36 -15.75 -5.70 -9.70
CA LYS A 36 -15.98 -6.85 -8.83
C LYS A 36 -14.68 -7.23 -8.11
N VAL A 37 -14.51 -6.72 -6.90
CA VAL A 37 -13.38 -7.05 -6.03
C VAL A 37 -13.82 -8.02 -4.95
N LYS A 38 -13.02 -9.08 -4.76
CA LYS A 38 -13.24 -10.10 -3.73
C LYS A 38 -12.18 -9.98 -2.64
N PHE A 39 -12.62 -10.15 -1.40
CA PHE A 39 -11.76 -10.24 -0.23
C PHE A 39 -12.15 -11.48 0.59
N THR A 40 -11.22 -11.96 1.40
CA THR A 40 -11.47 -12.91 2.50
C THR A 40 -11.33 -12.18 3.84
N ARG A 41 -11.74 -12.80 4.96
CA ARG A 41 -11.60 -12.16 6.28
C ARG A 41 -10.12 -11.97 6.64
N LEU A 42 -9.25 -12.91 6.27
CA LEU A 42 -7.81 -12.81 6.49
C LEU A 42 -7.13 -11.63 5.78
N GLN A 43 -7.79 -11.06 4.77
CA GLN A 43 -7.28 -9.88 4.06
C GLN A 43 -7.77 -8.56 4.66
N LEU A 44 -8.69 -8.61 5.62
CA LEU A 44 -9.14 -7.44 6.36
C LEU A 44 -8.25 -7.23 7.59
N PRO A 45 -8.00 -5.98 8.00
CA PRO A 45 -7.35 -5.71 9.27
C PRO A 45 -8.15 -6.24 10.46
N ASP A 46 -7.48 -6.74 11.50
CA ASP A 46 -8.12 -7.32 12.70
C ASP A 46 -9.17 -6.40 13.34
N HIS A 47 -8.91 -5.08 13.36
CA HIS A 47 -9.84 -4.10 13.92
C HIS A 47 -11.19 -3.98 13.18
N VAL A 48 -11.27 -4.47 11.94
CA VAL A 48 -12.52 -4.57 11.18
C VAL A 48 -13.36 -5.76 11.67
N MET A 49 -12.69 -6.80 12.17
CA MET A 49 -13.29 -8.04 12.67
C MET A 49 -13.68 -7.98 14.15
N ASP A 50 -13.02 -7.13 14.94
CA ASP A 50 -13.24 -7.01 16.39
C ASP A 50 -14.54 -6.28 16.80
N GLN A 51 -15.00 -6.57 18.03
CA GLN A 51 -16.06 -5.82 18.73
C GLN A 51 -15.67 -4.33 18.90
N GLU A 52 -16.66 -3.47 19.18
CA GLU A 52 -16.46 -2.04 19.42
C GLU A 52 -15.30 -1.79 20.40
N ASN A 53 -14.23 -1.20 19.90
CA ASN A 53 -13.05 -0.79 20.66
C ASN A 53 -12.66 0.65 20.32
N GLU A 54 -11.76 1.23 21.10
CA GLU A 54 -11.33 2.63 20.90
C GLU A 54 -10.76 2.89 19.49
N PHE A 55 -10.10 1.89 18.90
CA PHE A 55 -9.51 2.00 17.58
C PHE A 55 -10.60 2.08 16.49
N ARG A 56 -11.62 1.22 16.55
CA ARG A 56 -12.77 1.27 15.63
C ARG A 56 -13.53 2.60 15.74
N ASN A 57 -13.70 3.11 16.96
CA ASN A 57 -14.28 4.43 17.20
C ASN A 57 -13.44 5.56 16.58
N ARG A 58 -12.10 5.44 16.64
CA ARG A 58 -11.20 6.39 15.99
C ARG A 58 -11.32 6.34 14.47
N LEU A 59 -11.41 5.14 13.87
CA LEU A 59 -11.60 4.99 12.42
C LEU A 59 -12.92 5.59 11.95
N LYS A 60 -14.00 5.37 12.70
CA LYS A 60 -15.30 6.00 12.40
C LYS A 60 -15.18 7.53 12.36
N LYS A 61 -14.52 8.13 13.35
CA LYS A 61 -14.25 9.58 13.37
C LYS A 61 -13.38 10.04 12.20
N ILE A 62 -12.40 9.22 11.78
CA ILE A 62 -11.57 9.52 10.59
C ILE A 62 -12.46 9.57 9.34
N LYS A 63 -13.33 8.58 9.13
CA LYS A 63 -14.27 8.54 8.00
C LYS A 63 -15.28 9.67 8.01
N GLU A 64 -15.87 9.97 9.16
CA GLU A 64 -16.76 11.13 9.33
C GLU A 64 -16.04 12.45 9.00
N SER A 65 -14.73 12.55 9.30
CA SER A 65 -13.96 13.75 8.99
C SER A 65 -13.78 14.00 7.49
N GLU A 66 -13.86 12.97 6.64
CA GLU A 66 -13.81 13.11 5.17
C GLU A 66 -14.98 13.95 4.63
N LEU A 67 -16.15 13.88 5.27
CA LEU A 67 -17.36 14.65 4.93
C LEU A 67 -17.44 15.97 5.71
N ASN A 68 -16.98 15.98 6.96
CA ASN A 68 -17.07 17.16 7.84
C ASN A 68 -15.96 18.19 7.60
N SER A 69 -14.89 17.81 6.89
CA SER A 69 -13.82 18.73 6.47
C SER A 69 -14.15 19.41 5.14
N TYR A 70 -13.35 20.39 4.74
CA TYR A 70 -13.51 21.03 3.43
C TYR A 70 -13.31 20.05 2.26
N GLY A 71 -12.46 19.03 2.46
CA GLY A 71 -12.25 17.93 1.53
C GLY A 71 -10.97 17.16 1.81
N VAL A 72 -10.64 16.21 0.94
CA VAL A 72 -9.55 15.24 1.10
C VAL A 72 -8.50 15.43 0.00
N LEU A 73 -7.23 15.55 0.40
CA LEU A 73 -6.10 15.49 -0.52
C LEU A 73 -5.62 14.04 -0.63
N VAL A 74 -5.62 13.51 -1.85
CA VAL A 74 -5.25 12.12 -2.12
C VAL A 74 -3.94 12.11 -2.91
N ASN A 75 -2.93 11.43 -2.36
CA ASN A 75 -1.66 11.21 -3.04
C ASN A 75 -1.80 10.08 -4.07
N SER A 76 -2.53 10.38 -5.13
CA SER A 76 -2.75 9.57 -6.33
C SER A 76 -2.94 10.53 -7.52
N PHE A 77 -3.06 10.01 -8.75
CA PHE A 77 -3.36 10.78 -9.95
C PHE A 77 -4.57 10.16 -10.66
N TYR A 78 -5.33 10.98 -11.39
CA TYR A 78 -6.64 10.58 -11.91
C TYR A 78 -6.56 9.38 -12.83
N GLU A 79 -5.59 9.37 -13.75
CA GLU A 79 -5.41 8.35 -14.78
C GLU A 79 -5.07 6.97 -14.21
N LEU A 80 -4.62 6.88 -12.95
CA LEU A 80 -4.33 5.61 -12.29
C LEU A 80 -5.61 4.85 -11.91
N GLU A 81 -6.63 5.56 -11.47
CA GLU A 81 -7.82 4.98 -10.85
C GLU A 81 -9.09 5.84 -11.07
N PRO A 82 -9.44 6.15 -12.33
CA PRO A 82 -10.47 7.13 -12.65
C PRO A 82 -11.84 6.76 -12.09
N ASP A 83 -12.24 5.50 -12.19
CA ASP A 83 -13.53 5.02 -11.70
C ASP A 83 -13.67 5.18 -10.19
N TYR A 84 -12.58 4.96 -9.43
CA TYR A 84 -12.57 5.12 -7.98
C TYR A 84 -12.49 6.59 -7.57
N ALA A 85 -11.77 7.42 -8.34
CA ALA A 85 -11.77 8.87 -8.12
C ALA A 85 -13.15 9.49 -8.37
N GLU A 86 -13.91 9.00 -9.36
CA GLU A 86 -15.30 9.37 -9.58
C GLU A 86 -16.22 8.83 -8.49
N PHE A 87 -16.11 7.54 -8.17
CA PHE A 87 -16.92 6.90 -7.14
C PHE A 87 -16.78 7.59 -5.78
N TYR A 88 -15.55 7.91 -5.37
CA TYR A 88 -15.28 8.60 -4.12
C TYR A 88 -15.93 10.00 -4.07
N ARG A 89 -15.99 10.70 -5.21
CA ARG A 89 -16.55 12.05 -5.29
C ARG A 89 -18.06 12.07 -5.46
N LYS A 90 -18.61 11.18 -6.27
CA LYS A 90 -20.03 11.15 -6.66
C LYS A 90 -20.85 10.26 -5.75
N GLU A 91 -20.53 8.98 -5.69
CA GLU A 91 -21.31 7.98 -4.95
C GLU A 91 -21.10 8.11 -3.45
N LEU A 92 -19.86 8.35 -3.04
CA LEU A 92 -19.52 8.59 -1.64
C LEU A 92 -19.66 10.05 -1.22
N GLY A 93 -19.84 10.99 -2.15
CA GLY A 93 -20.11 12.40 -1.87
C GLY A 93 -18.94 13.19 -1.26
N ARG A 94 -17.69 12.70 -1.35
CA ARG A 94 -16.53 13.43 -0.80
C ARG A 94 -16.02 14.48 -1.77
N ARG A 95 -15.65 15.65 -1.25
CA ARG A 95 -14.85 16.61 -2.03
C ARG A 95 -13.38 16.20 -1.97
N ALA A 96 -12.79 15.84 -3.11
CA ALA A 96 -11.42 15.33 -3.13
C ALA A 96 -10.59 15.84 -4.32
N TRP A 97 -9.28 15.98 -4.10
CA TRP A 97 -8.28 16.34 -5.11
C TRP A 97 -7.15 15.33 -5.13
N HIS A 98 -6.84 14.82 -6.31
CA HIS A 98 -5.62 14.05 -6.58
C HIS A 98 -4.46 15.01 -6.83
N ILE A 99 -3.40 14.89 -6.05
CA ILE A 99 -2.20 15.75 -6.14
C ILE A 99 -0.91 14.95 -6.30
N GLY A 100 -1.04 13.65 -6.54
CA GLY A 100 0.07 12.72 -6.63
C GLY A 100 0.61 12.52 -8.06
N PRO A 101 1.68 11.73 -8.20
CA PRO A 101 2.51 11.22 -7.10
C PRO A 101 3.35 12.35 -6.47
N ALA A 102 3.14 12.61 -5.17
CA ALA A 102 3.84 13.68 -4.46
C ALA A 102 5.36 13.48 -4.43
N SER A 103 5.81 12.23 -4.63
CA SER A 103 7.23 11.88 -4.79
C SER A 103 7.90 12.50 -6.02
N LEU A 104 7.14 13.07 -6.97
CA LEU A 104 7.70 13.72 -8.16
C LEU A 104 7.94 15.23 -7.97
N CYS A 105 7.65 15.79 -6.79
CA CYS A 105 7.90 17.22 -6.53
C CYS A 105 9.39 17.58 -6.59
N ASN A 106 10.27 16.70 -6.09
CA ASN A 106 11.71 16.89 -6.17
C ASN A 106 12.21 16.49 -7.56
N ARG A 107 12.88 17.43 -8.24
CA ARG A 107 13.31 17.24 -9.64
C ARG A 107 14.77 16.77 -9.74
N SER A 108 15.66 17.21 -8.86
CA SER A 108 17.08 16.84 -8.89
C SER A 108 17.32 15.45 -8.29
N ILE A 109 18.44 14.81 -8.64
CA ILE A 109 18.81 13.50 -8.10
C ILE A 109 19.18 13.64 -6.62
N GLU A 110 19.79 14.76 -6.28
CA GLU A 110 20.21 15.16 -4.95
C GLU A 110 19.00 15.28 -4.04
N ASP A 111 17.99 16.05 -4.43
CA ASP A 111 16.74 16.23 -3.66
C ASP A 111 15.99 14.91 -3.46
N LYS A 112 16.12 13.96 -4.41
CA LYS A 112 15.55 12.61 -4.29
C LYS A 112 16.36 11.73 -3.35
N ALA A 113 17.69 11.88 -3.32
CA ALA A 113 18.60 11.13 -2.47
C ALA A 113 18.42 11.45 -0.99
N TRP A 114 17.99 12.68 -0.66
CA TRP A 114 17.67 13.11 0.70
C TRP A 114 16.33 12.56 1.22
N ARG A 115 15.58 11.80 0.41
CA ARG A 115 14.34 11.17 0.86
C ARG A 115 14.64 9.91 1.67
N GLY A 116 14.88 10.10 2.96
CA GLY A 116 15.10 9.03 3.92
C GLY A 116 16.55 8.92 4.39
N LYS A 117 16.89 7.76 4.96
CA LYS A 117 18.25 7.48 5.45
C LYS A 117 19.17 7.21 4.26
N GLN A 118 20.36 7.78 4.29
CA GLN A 118 21.38 7.53 3.28
C GLN A 118 21.73 6.03 3.25
N ALA A 119 21.87 5.48 2.04
CA ALA A 119 22.29 4.10 1.85
C ALA A 119 23.69 3.89 2.47
N SER A 120 23.92 2.72 3.03
CA SER A 120 25.23 2.32 3.56
C SER A 120 26.26 2.04 2.46
N LEU A 121 25.79 1.69 1.26
CA LEU A 121 26.63 1.42 0.10
C LEU A 121 26.84 2.67 -0.72
N ASP A 122 28.04 2.81 -1.27
CA ASP A 122 28.34 3.89 -2.21
C ASP A 122 27.46 3.75 -3.46
N ARG A 123 26.91 4.88 -3.90
CA ARG A 123 26.02 4.94 -5.06
C ARG A 123 26.70 4.38 -6.30
N HIS A 124 27.99 4.65 -6.47
CA HIS A 124 28.70 4.24 -7.67
C HIS A 124 28.87 2.73 -7.75
N GLU A 125 29.05 2.03 -6.62
CA GLU A 125 29.29 0.59 -6.61
C GLU A 125 28.09 -0.21 -7.14
N TRP A 126 26.90 -0.02 -6.57
CA TRP A 126 25.73 -0.80 -6.98
C TRP A 126 25.18 -0.37 -8.35
N LEU A 127 25.34 0.91 -8.73
CA LEU A 127 24.98 1.36 -10.09
C LEU A 127 25.91 0.78 -11.14
N ASN A 128 27.22 0.72 -10.88
CA ASN A 128 28.17 0.09 -11.80
C ASN A 128 27.88 -1.40 -11.97
N TRP A 129 27.55 -2.10 -10.88
CA TRP A 129 27.11 -3.49 -10.96
C TRP A 129 25.83 -3.64 -11.80
N LEU A 130 24.83 -2.76 -11.59
CA LEU A 130 23.57 -2.79 -12.34
C LEU A 130 23.77 -2.52 -13.84
N ASN A 131 24.69 -1.61 -14.20
CA ASN A 131 25.03 -1.30 -15.60
C ASN A 131 25.61 -2.49 -16.39
N LEU A 132 26.11 -3.52 -15.69
CA LEU A 132 26.63 -4.74 -16.31
C LEU A 132 25.54 -5.78 -16.60
N LYS A 133 24.31 -5.56 -16.12
CA LYS A 133 23.19 -6.51 -16.25
C LYS A 133 22.33 -6.22 -17.47
N LYS A 134 21.56 -7.21 -17.91
CA LYS A 134 20.62 -7.03 -19.03
C LYS A 134 19.43 -6.17 -18.57
N PRO A 135 18.79 -5.42 -19.48
CA PRO A 135 17.56 -4.71 -19.16
C PRO A 135 16.50 -5.66 -18.58
N ASN A 136 15.84 -5.23 -17.51
CA ASN A 136 14.78 -5.98 -16.81
C ASN A 136 15.22 -7.35 -16.24
N SER A 137 16.51 -7.56 -15.96
CA SER A 137 17.04 -8.84 -15.45
C SER A 137 17.39 -8.86 -13.97
N VAL A 138 17.10 -7.80 -13.22
CA VAL A 138 17.46 -7.69 -11.79
C VAL A 138 16.22 -7.45 -10.95
N VAL A 139 16.05 -8.23 -9.89
CA VAL A 139 14.96 -8.06 -8.91
C VAL A 139 15.40 -7.08 -7.82
N TYR A 140 14.62 -6.02 -7.59
CA TYR A 140 14.81 -5.12 -6.46
C TYR A 140 13.86 -5.50 -5.31
N ILE A 141 14.42 -5.69 -4.12
CA ILE A 141 13.69 -6.17 -2.94
C ILE A 141 13.90 -5.19 -1.80
N SER A 142 12.81 -4.55 -1.36
CA SER A 142 12.81 -3.66 -0.22
C SER A 142 11.43 -3.61 0.40
N PHE A 143 11.34 -3.90 1.69
CA PHE A 143 10.10 -3.81 2.46
C PHE A 143 9.92 -2.44 3.14
N GLY A 144 10.87 -1.52 2.93
CA GLY A 144 10.89 -0.21 3.59
C GLY A 144 11.32 -0.27 5.06
N SER A 145 11.59 0.89 5.65
CA SER A 145 12.11 1.00 7.02
C SER A 145 11.08 0.67 8.11
N MET A 146 9.79 0.71 7.78
CA MET A 146 8.70 0.38 8.72
C MET A 146 8.41 -1.12 8.81
N ALA A 147 8.91 -1.93 7.88
CA ALA A 147 8.65 -3.37 7.92
C ALA A 147 9.48 -4.05 9.01
N ASN A 148 8.81 -4.91 9.79
CA ASN A 148 9.45 -5.77 10.78
C ASN A 148 9.51 -7.21 10.26
N VAL A 149 10.55 -7.51 9.48
CA VAL A 149 10.77 -8.86 8.93
C VAL A 149 11.60 -9.67 9.92
N ILE A 150 11.00 -10.72 10.48
CA ILE A 150 11.66 -11.60 11.47
C ILE A 150 12.74 -12.48 10.81
N ALA A 151 13.72 -12.92 11.60
CA ALA A 151 14.85 -13.71 11.10
C ALA A 151 14.45 -14.99 10.33
N PRO A 152 13.44 -15.78 10.75
CA PRO A 152 12.97 -16.92 9.96
C PRO A 152 12.44 -16.50 8.58
N GLN A 153 11.71 -15.40 8.49
CA GLN A 153 11.20 -14.90 7.22
C GLN A 153 12.32 -14.39 6.31
N LEU A 154 13.36 -13.77 6.85
CA LEU A 154 14.56 -13.39 6.10
C LEU A 154 15.29 -14.64 5.56
N HIS A 155 15.39 -15.70 6.37
CA HIS A 155 16.01 -16.94 5.95
C HIS A 155 15.28 -17.57 4.76
N GLU A 156 13.95 -17.68 4.83
CA GLU A 156 13.13 -18.20 3.72
C GLU A 156 13.27 -17.35 2.45
N ILE A 157 13.31 -16.02 2.58
CA ILE A 157 13.55 -15.13 1.43
C ILE A 157 14.93 -15.38 0.83
N ALA A 158 15.97 -15.55 1.65
CA ALA A 158 17.33 -15.82 1.17
C ALA A 158 17.40 -17.15 0.40
N LEU A 159 16.79 -18.22 0.93
CA LEU A 159 16.71 -19.52 0.25
C LEU A 159 15.95 -19.42 -1.08
N ALA A 160 14.83 -18.69 -1.11
CA ALA A 160 14.06 -18.49 -2.32
C ALA A 160 14.85 -17.73 -3.40
N LEU A 161 15.64 -16.72 -3.00
CA LEU A 161 16.48 -15.96 -3.94
C LEU A 161 17.62 -16.79 -4.50
N GLU A 162 18.27 -17.60 -3.65
CA GLU A 162 19.31 -18.53 -4.09
C GLU A 162 18.74 -19.57 -5.08
N ALA A 163 17.58 -20.14 -4.76
CA ALA A 163 16.92 -21.12 -5.62
C ALA A 163 16.39 -20.53 -6.94
N ALA A 164 15.97 -19.26 -6.94
CA ALA A 164 15.51 -18.59 -8.16
C ALA A 164 16.64 -18.38 -9.19
N GLY A 165 17.88 -18.24 -8.73
CA GLY A 165 19.04 -18.03 -9.61
C GLY A 165 19.05 -16.71 -10.37
N GLU A 166 18.17 -15.77 -10.00
CA GLU A 166 18.06 -14.45 -10.60
C GLU A 166 19.04 -13.46 -9.94
N ASP A 167 19.51 -12.48 -10.71
CA ASP A 167 20.26 -11.37 -10.15
C ASP A 167 19.33 -10.50 -9.28
N PHE A 168 19.77 -10.12 -8.08
CA PHE A 168 18.95 -9.30 -7.17
C PHE A 168 19.74 -8.22 -6.43
N ILE A 169 19.03 -7.15 -6.06
CA ILE A 169 19.45 -6.16 -5.07
C ILE A 169 18.46 -6.24 -3.91
N TRP A 170 18.93 -6.67 -2.74
CA TRP A 170 18.09 -6.82 -1.54
C TRP A 170 18.52 -5.85 -0.43
N VAL A 171 17.60 -4.97 -0.04
CA VAL A 171 17.79 -4.04 1.08
C VAL A 171 17.29 -4.70 2.37
N VAL A 172 18.22 -5.02 3.27
CA VAL A 172 17.94 -5.62 4.58
C VAL A 172 18.21 -4.60 5.69
N ARG A 173 17.33 -4.55 6.69
CA ARG A 173 17.54 -3.72 7.88
C ARG A 173 18.55 -4.41 8.79
N THR A 174 19.59 -3.69 9.22
CA THR A 174 20.48 -4.17 10.28
C THR A 174 19.68 -4.24 11.60
N CYS A 175 19.73 -5.39 12.26
CA CYS A 175 19.30 -5.47 13.66
C CYS A 175 20.40 -4.81 14.49
N ASP A 176 20.11 -3.62 15.04
CA ASP A 176 20.89 -3.08 16.17
C ASP A 176 20.32 -3.66 17.47
#